data_AF-A0A2S0NKJ0-F1
#
_entry.id   AF-A0A2S0NKJ0-F1
#
_cell.length_a   1.000
_cell.length_b   1.000
_cell.length_c   1.000
_cell.angle_alpha   90.00
_cell.angle_beta   90.00
_cell.angle_gamma   90.00
#
_symmetry.space_group_name_H-M   'P 1'
#
loop_
_entity.id
_entity.type
_entity.pdbx_description
1 polymer ?
#
loop_
_entity_poly.entity_id
_entity_poly.type
_entity_poly.pdbx_seq_one_letter_code
_entity_poly.pdbx_strand_id
1 'polypeptide(L)'
;MDNYPQISFNLANAKWSETEIHEKYELFAKLEKPIQFAITRVLSKFPSIPLERSDFTSIAWMAFDEAIIKFMSMKTRKTMINFVIDSVYWKCMDYAAMFVNNRHRILNFNVTEYEWIENVNTIENFSNQLTMKIAIDDYFESSQNDEMAKIFFQEYVSGTTYVEISKKYEISRNKLKRILNKTISDLSKMLV
;
A
#
# COMPACT_ATOMS: atom_id res chain seq x y z
N MET A 1 -24.04 -10.32 17.84
CA MET A 1 -23.85 -10.00 19.27
C MET A 1 -22.58 -10.74 19.69
N ASP A 2 -21.43 -10.09 19.50
CA ASP A 2 -20.13 -10.73 19.66
C ASP A 2 -19.67 -10.61 21.10
N ASN A 3 -19.59 -11.76 21.75
CA ASN A 3 -19.27 -11.90 23.17
C ASN A 3 -17.75 -11.79 23.34
N TYR A 4 -17.23 -10.56 23.41
CA TYR A 4 -15.86 -10.32 23.86
C TYR A 4 -15.79 -10.64 25.36
N PRO A 5 -14.88 -11.53 25.81
CA PRO A 5 -14.67 -11.73 27.24
C PRO A 5 -14.20 -10.39 27.84
N GLN A 6 -15.05 -9.78 28.68
CA GLN A 6 -14.67 -8.67 29.53
C GLN A 6 -13.66 -9.17 30.54
N ILE A 7 -12.38 -9.07 30.18
CA ILE A 7 -11.29 -9.33 31.10
C ILE A 7 -11.08 -8.06 31.92
N SER A 8 -11.78 -7.96 33.04
CA SER A 8 -11.50 -6.96 34.08
C SER A 8 -10.26 -7.40 34.89
N PHE A 9 -9.06 -7.15 34.36
CA PHE A 9 -7.87 -7.20 35.20
C PHE A 9 -7.72 -5.86 35.93
N ASN A 10 -7.73 -5.91 37.26
CA ASN A 10 -7.36 -4.80 38.13
C ASN A 10 -5.86 -4.50 37.95
N LEU A 11 -5.52 -3.76 36.88
CA LEU A 11 -4.18 -3.33 36.49
C LEU A 11 -3.60 -2.22 37.39
N ALA A 12 -4.26 -1.89 38.50
CA ALA A 12 -3.95 -0.68 39.25
C ALA A 12 -2.75 -0.77 40.19
N ASN A 13 -2.28 -1.96 40.61
CA ASN A 13 -1.34 -2.05 41.74
C ASN A 13 -0.27 -3.16 41.69
N ALA A 14 -0.05 -3.85 40.58
CA ALA A 14 1.04 -4.84 40.50
C ALA A 14 2.34 -4.16 40.01
N LYS A 15 3.41 -4.19 40.80
CA LYS A 15 4.75 -3.79 40.38
C LYS A 15 5.32 -4.86 39.47
N TRP A 16 5.05 -4.78 38.17
CA TRP A 16 5.47 -5.80 37.20
C TRP A 16 6.99 -5.82 36.90
N SER A 17 7.76 -4.94 37.56
CA SER A 17 9.22 -5.02 37.58
C SER A 17 9.74 -6.21 38.39
N GLU A 18 8.92 -6.77 39.27
CA GLU A 18 9.26 -7.88 40.17
C GLU A 18 8.53 -9.19 39.83
N THR A 19 7.72 -9.20 38.76
CA THR A 19 6.99 -10.42 38.38
C THR A 19 7.93 -11.50 37.88
N GLU A 20 7.77 -12.72 38.40
CA GLU A 20 8.47 -13.89 37.90
C GLU A 20 8.30 -14.01 36.39
N ILE A 21 9.37 -14.43 35.73
CA ILE A 21 9.44 -14.65 34.28
C ILE A 21 8.25 -15.50 33.80
N HIS A 22 7.77 -16.41 34.65
CA HIS A 22 6.63 -17.28 34.39
C HIS A 22 5.30 -16.52 34.14
N GLU A 23 4.97 -15.52 34.96
CA GLU A 23 3.73 -14.75 34.81
C GLU A 23 3.75 -13.89 33.53
N LYS A 24 4.93 -13.40 33.14
CA LYS A 24 5.11 -12.70 31.86
C LYS A 24 4.90 -13.63 30.67
N TYR A 25 5.37 -14.87 30.75
CA TYR A 25 5.14 -15.88 29.71
C TYR A 25 3.65 -16.24 29.60
N GLU A 26 2.94 -16.39 30.71
CA GLU A 26 1.49 -16.63 30.66
C GLU A 26 0.73 -15.47 30.02
N LEU A 27 1.13 -14.22 30.34
CA LEU A 27 0.51 -13.04 29.75
C LEU A 27 0.80 -12.92 28.26
N PHE A 28 2.03 -13.24 27.85
CA PHE A 28 2.42 -13.31 26.43
C PHE A 28 1.62 -14.38 25.68
N ALA A 29 1.45 -15.57 26.27
CA ALA A 29 0.64 -16.64 25.70
C ALA A 29 -0.84 -16.22 25.54
N LYS A 30 -1.40 -15.50 26.51
CA LYS A 30 -2.76 -14.95 26.40
C LYS A 30 -2.89 -13.88 25.31
N LEU A 31 -1.81 -13.16 25.01
CA LEU A 31 -1.76 -12.11 23.99
C LEU A 31 -1.22 -12.58 22.64
N GLU A 32 -1.09 -13.90 22.44
CA GLU A 32 -0.55 -14.48 21.21
C GLU A 32 -1.32 -14.00 19.97
N LYS A 33 -2.65 -13.99 20.00
CA LYS A 33 -3.48 -13.54 18.86
C LYS A 33 -3.19 -12.06 18.47
N PRO A 34 -3.25 -11.08 19.39
CA PRO A 34 -2.81 -9.71 19.13
C PRO A 34 -1.38 -9.59 18.56
N ILE A 35 -0.45 -10.38 19.09
CA ILE A 35 0.96 -10.34 18.70
C ILE A 35 1.14 -10.90 17.28
N GLN A 36 0.51 -12.04 16.98
CA GLN A 36 0.49 -12.63 15.65
C GLN A 36 -0.17 -11.72 14.61
N PHE A 37 -1.20 -10.96 15.01
CA PHE A 37 -1.79 -9.92 14.17
C PHE A 37 -0.78 -8.81 13.83
N ALA A 38 -0.04 -8.32 14.82
CA ALA A 38 1.01 -7.32 14.60
C ALA A 38 2.13 -7.83 13.67
N ILE A 39 2.60 -9.06 13.87
CA ILE A 39 3.63 -9.70 13.03
C ILE A 39 3.12 -9.88 11.59
N THR A 40 1.89 -10.37 11.41
CA THR A 40 1.29 -10.55 10.08
C THR A 40 1.19 -9.22 9.33
N ARG A 41 0.87 -8.13 10.03
CA ARG A 41 0.82 -6.78 9.46
C ARG A 41 2.19 -6.25 9.03
N VAL A 42 3.26 -6.64 9.72
CA VAL A 42 4.64 -6.29 9.32
C VAL A 42 5.05 -7.11 8.10
N LEU A 43 4.85 -8.43 8.13
CA LEU A 43 5.17 -9.31 6.99
C LEU A 43 4.41 -8.93 5.71
N SER A 44 3.16 -8.48 5.80
CA SER A 44 2.42 -8.00 4.64
C SER A 44 3.05 -6.78 3.97
N LYS A 45 3.83 -5.97 4.72
CA LYS A 45 4.58 -4.83 4.16
C LYS A 45 5.92 -5.21 3.55
N PHE A 46 6.39 -6.41 3.86
CA PHE A 46 7.69 -6.92 3.48
C PHE A 46 7.58 -8.32 2.86
N PRO A 47 6.92 -8.44 1.69
CA PRO A 47 6.68 -9.74 1.05
C PRO A 47 7.98 -10.45 0.62
N SER A 48 9.06 -9.70 0.50
CA SER A 48 10.30 -10.10 -0.15
C SER A 48 11.51 -10.09 0.80
N ILE A 49 11.30 -10.36 2.09
CA ILE A 49 12.39 -10.47 3.07
C ILE A 49 12.65 -11.95 3.38
N PRO A 50 13.92 -12.40 3.46
CA PRO A 50 14.25 -13.79 3.84
C PRO A 50 14.08 -14.01 5.36
N LEU A 51 12.91 -13.71 5.90
CA LEU A 51 12.55 -13.92 7.30
C LEU A 51 11.23 -14.66 7.40
N GLU A 52 11.17 -15.63 8.31
CA GLU A 52 9.98 -16.39 8.61
C GLU A 52 9.23 -15.80 9.81
N ARG A 53 7.96 -16.19 10.00
CA ARG A 53 7.15 -15.78 11.16
C ARG A 53 7.80 -16.14 12.50
N SER A 54 8.51 -17.26 12.54
CA SER A 54 9.25 -17.75 13.71
C SER A 54 10.30 -16.73 14.17
N ASP A 55 11.00 -16.09 13.26
CA ASP A 55 12.06 -15.12 13.56
C ASP A 55 11.53 -13.89 14.33
N PHE A 56 10.28 -13.50 14.07
CA PHE A 56 9.63 -12.39 14.75
C PHE A 56 9.14 -12.74 16.16
N THR A 57 9.08 -14.02 16.55
CA THR A 57 8.57 -14.44 17.86
C THR A 57 9.50 -13.98 18.98
N SER A 58 10.81 -14.15 18.79
CA SER A 58 11.84 -13.67 19.73
C SER A 58 11.84 -12.15 19.84
N ILE A 59 11.66 -11.45 18.72
CA ILE A 59 11.58 -9.98 18.69
C ILE A 59 10.30 -9.47 19.36
N ALA A 60 9.18 -10.14 19.14
CA ALA A 60 7.91 -9.83 19.78
C ALA A 60 7.99 -10.00 21.31
N TRP A 61 8.69 -11.02 21.81
CA TRP A 61 8.94 -11.18 23.24
C TRP A 61 9.73 -10.00 23.82
N MET A 62 10.83 -9.60 23.16
CA MET A 62 11.62 -8.44 23.58
C MET A 62 10.82 -7.13 23.54
N ALA A 63 9.94 -6.97 22.55
CA ALA A 63 9.05 -5.81 22.45
C ALA A 63 7.99 -5.80 23.55
N PHE A 64 7.46 -6.97 23.90
CA PHE A 64 6.47 -7.13 24.95
C PHE A 64 7.04 -6.83 26.35
N ASP A 65 8.23 -7.34 26.67
CA ASP A 65 8.87 -7.07 27.97
C ASP A 65 9.14 -5.58 28.17
N GLU A 66 9.64 -4.90 27.12
CA GLU A 66 9.79 -3.44 27.15
C GLU A 66 8.45 -2.70 27.22
N ALA A 67 7.41 -3.21 26.54
CA ALA A 67 6.09 -2.60 26.54
C ALA A 67 5.44 -2.64 27.93
N ILE A 68 5.59 -3.74 28.69
CA ILE A 68 5.09 -3.83 30.07
C ILE A 68 5.76 -2.78 30.95
N ILE A 69 7.08 -2.65 30.87
CA ILE A 69 7.85 -1.68 31.66
C ILE A 69 7.45 -0.24 31.31
N LYS A 70 7.30 0.07 30.00
CA LYS A 70 6.92 1.40 29.50
C LYS A 70 5.47 1.75 29.77
N PHE A 71 4.55 0.79 29.75
CA PHE A 71 3.15 1.02 30.04
C PHE A 71 2.94 1.43 31.51
N MET A 72 3.76 0.90 32.43
CA MET A 72 3.73 1.29 33.84
C MET A 72 4.26 2.72 34.07
N SER A 73 5.29 3.12 33.32
CA SER A 73 5.88 4.46 33.47
C SER A 73 5.09 5.56 32.74
N MET A 74 4.38 5.21 31.66
CA MET A 74 3.57 6.16 30.91
C MET A 74 2.10 6.10 31.34
N LYS A 75 1.56 7.23 31.83
CA LYS A 75 0.11 7.43 32.05
C LYS A 75 -0.63 7.57 30.72
N THR A 76 -0.67 6.51 29.91
CA THR A 76 -1.35 6.51 28.61
C THR A 76 -2.85 6.29 28.77
N ARG A 77 -3.63 6.82 27.81
CA ARG A 77 -5.08 6.55 27.70
C ARG A 77 -5.39 5.29 26.88
N LYS A 78 -4.37 4.62 26.34
CA LYS A 78 -4.52 3.44 25.49
C LYS A 78 -4.73 2.19 26.35
N THR A 79 -5.50 1.23 25.86
CA THR A 79 -5.59 -0.10 26.49
C THR A 79 -4.23 -0.81 26.36
N MET A 80 -3.89 -1.64 27.35
CA MET A 80 -2.63 -2.41 27.36
C MET A 80 -2.45 -3.24 26.09
N ILE A 81 -3.52 -3.85 25.59
CA ILE A 81 -3.50 -4.65 24.35
C ILE A 81 -3.07 -3.81 23.15
N ASN A 82 -3.65 -2.62 22.97
CA ASN A 82 -3.29 -1.74 21.86
C ASN A 82 -1.85 -1.21 22.00
N PHE A 83 -1.40 -0.95 23.23
CA PHE A 83 -0.03 -0.54 23.50
C PHE A 83 0.98 -1.64 23.16
N VAL A 84 0.67 -2.89 23.49
CA VAL A 84 1.49 -4.07 23.14
C VAL A 84 1.50 -4.28 21.63
N ILE A 85 0.35 -4.20 20.95
CA ILE A 85 0.27 -4.33 19.48
C ILE A 85 1.15 -3.27 18.81
N ASP A 86 1.04 -2.01 19.21
CA ASP A 86 1.83 -0.91 18.64
C ASP A 86 3.34 -1.15 18.89
N SER A 87 3.71 -1.53 20.11
CA SER A 87 5.11 -1.75 20.48
C SER A 87 5.73 -2.93 19.74
N VAL A 88 5.02 -4.05 19.64
CA VAL A 88 5.45 -5.24 18.88
C VAL A 88 5.53 -4.90 17.39
N TYR A 89 4.53 -4.22 16.84
CA TYR A 89 4.50 -3.82 15.44
C TYR A 89 5.73 -2.98 15.08
N TRP A 90 6.04 -1.93 15.83
CA TRP A 90 7.19 -1.06 15.51
C TRP A 90 8.52 -1.78 15.62
N LYS A 91 8.71 -2.60 16.66
CA LYS A 91 9.97 -3.31 16.85
C LYS A 91 10.19 -4.41 15.80
N CYS A 92 9.12 -5.12 15.42
CA CYS A 92 9.17 -6.05 14.30
C CYS A 92 9.40 -5.31 12.97
N MET A 93 8.83 -4.12 12.79
CA MET A 93 9.03 -3.29 11.61
C MET A 93 10.50 -2.85 11.46
N ASP A 94 11.12 -2.39 12.55
CA ASP A 94 12.54 -2.01 12.58
C ASP A 94 13.45 -3.21 12.30
N TYR A 95 13.15 -4.36 12.92
CA TYR A 95 13.88 -5.59 12.67
C TYR A 95 13.79 -6.00 11.20
N ALA A 96 12.58 -6.01 10.61
CA ALA A 96 12.39 -6.31 9.20
C ALA A 96 13.13 -5.30 8.29
N ALA A 97 13.07 -4.01 8.61
CA ALA A 97 13.73 -2.96 7.84
C ALA A 97 15.26 -3.15 7.76
N MET A 98 15.91 -3.73 8.78
CA MET A 98 17.35 -4.03 8.74
C MET A 98 17.75 -5.00 7.61
N PHE A 99 16.82 -5.86 7.17
CA PHE A 99 17.08 -6.85 6.11
C PHE A 99 16.74 -6.34 4.72
N VAL A 100 16.16 -5.14 4.63
CA VAL A 100 15.94 -4.40 3.38
C VAL A 100 17.26 -3.79 2.92
N ASN A 101 18.22 -4.65 2.53
CA ASN A 101 19.43 -4.24 1.85
C ASN A 101 19.26 -4.43 0.33
N ASN A 102 19.90 -3.54 -0.44
CA ASN A 102 19.81 -3.48 -1.92
C ASN A 102 20.05 -4.84 -2.62
N ARG A 103 20.81 -5.74 -1.98
CA ARG A 103 21.14 -7.09 -2.48
C ARG A 103 19.99 -8.11 -2.35
N HIS A 104 19.18 -8.05 -1.29
CA HIS A 104 17.98 -8.90 -1.14
C HIS A 104 16.78 -8.34 -1.91
N ARG A 105 16.77 -7.02 -2.14
CA ARG A 105 15.86 -6.36 -3.08
C ARG A 105 15.97 -7.01 -4.46
N ILE A 106 17.17 -7.09 -5.03
CA ILE A 106 17.39 -7.64 -6.39
C ILE A 106 17.08 -9.14 -6.50
N LEU A 107 17.41 -9.95 -5.48
CA LEU A 107 17.19 -11.40 -5.54
C LEU A 107 15.71 -11.78 -5.41
N ASN A 108 14.93 -11.07 -4.58
CA ASN A 108 13.52 -11.42 -4.37
C ASN A 108 12.58 -10.78 -5.39
N PHE A 109 12.92 -9.62 -5.97
CA PHE A 109 12.14 -8.99 -7.05
C PHE A 109 12.11 -9.80 -8.36
N ASN A 110 13.07 -10.69 -8.59
CA ASN A 110 13.09 -11.54 -9.79
C ASN A 110 12.24 -12.81 -9.63
N VAL A 111 11.88 -13.19 -8.39
CA VAL A 111 11.17 -14.45 -8.10
C VAL A 111 9.68 -14.22 -7.86
N THR A 112 9.31 -13.05 -7.34
CA THR A 112 7.93 -12.64 -7.21
C THR A 112 7.70 -11.47 -8.14
N GLU A 113 6.70 -11.52 -9.02
CA GLU A 113 6.22 -10.39 -9.85
C GLU A 113 5.64 -9.23 -9.01
N TYR A 114 6.16 -9.02 -7.80
CA TYR A 114 5.77 -8.00 -6.86
C TYR A 114 6.62 -6.75 -7.09
N GLU A 115 6.02 -5.74 -7.70
CA GLU A 115 6.56 -4.38 -7.66
C GLU A 115 6.49 -3.86 -6.22
N TRP A 116 7.64 -3.67 -5.57
CA TRP A 116 7.69 -2.90 -4.33
C TRP A 116 7.39 -1.44 -4.68
N ILE A 117 6.16 -1.03 -4.40
CA ILE A 117 5.73 0.36 -4.52
C ILE A 117 6.36 1.09 -3.33
N GLU A 118 7.53 1.67 -3.57
CA GLU A 118 8.11 2.73 -2.75
C GLU A 118 7.00 3.77 -2.48
N ASN A 119 6.95 4.37 -1.29
CA ASN A 119 5.85 5.23 -0.83
C ASN A 119 5.83 6.58 -1.60
N VAL A 120 5.60 6.51 -2.90
CA VAL A 120 5.58 7.60 -3.88
C VAL A 120 4.12 8.01 -4.01
N ASN A 121 3.68 8.99 -3.22
CA ASN A 121 2.42 9.76 -3.37
C ASN A 121 1.31 9.07 -4.20
N THR A 122 0.93 7.83 -3.86
CA THR A 122 0.04 7.02 -4.71
C THR A 122 -1.37 7.58 -4.75
N ILE A 123 -1.78 8.31 -3.71
CA ILE A 123 -3.07 9.00 -3.66
C ILE A 123 -3.08 10.18 -4.64
N GLU A 124 -1.98 10.93 -4.74
CA GLU A 124 -1.85 12.08 -5.63
C GLU A 124 -1.75 11.62 -7.09
N ASN A 125 -0.97 10.57 -7.37
CA ASN A 125 -0.87 9.98 -8.71
C ASN A 125 -2.16 9.31 -9.18
N PHE A 126 -2.88 8.59 -8.31
CA PHE A 126 -4.16 8.00 -8.66
C PHE A 126 -5.23 9.07 -8.93
N SER A 127 -5.27 10.11 -8.09
CA SER A 127 -6.16 11.27 -8.30
C SER A 127 -5.85 11.99 -9.60
N ASN A 128 -4.57 12.18 -9.93
CA ASN A 128 -4.14 12.83 -11.17
C ASN A 128 -4.48 11.97 -12.39
N GLN A 129 -4.24 10.66 -12.34
CA GLN A 129 -4.62 9.75 -13.43
C GLN A 129 -6.14 9.70 -13.65
N LEU A 130 -6.94 9.68 -12.58
CA LEU A 130 -8.39 9.70 -12.68
C LEU A 130 -8.90 11.03 -13.24
N THR A 131 -8.35 12.15 -12.77
CA THR A 131 -8.71 13.49 -13.25
C THR A 131 -8.32 13.68 -14.71
N MET A 132 -7.14 13.20 -15.11
CA MET A 132 -6.68 13.20 -16.49
C MET A 132 -7.59 12.38 -17.40
N LYS A 133 -8.01 11.20 -16.94
CA LYS A 133 -8.92 10.32 -17.68
C LYS A 133 -10.28 11.00 -17.90
N ILE A 134 -10.85 11.59 -16.85
CA ILE A 134 -12.12 12.34 -16.94
C ILE A 134 -11.99 13.49 -17.94
N ALA A 135 -10.92 14.29 -17.85
CA ALA A 135 -10.71 15.42 -18.77
C ALA A 135 -10.57 15.00 -20.25
N ILE A 136 -9.93 13.85 -20.50
CA ILE A 136 -9.81 13.29 -21.85
C ILE A 136 -11.16 12.75 -22.35
N ASP A 137 -11.93 12.07 -21.50
CA ASP A 137 -13.25 11.57 -21.86
C ASP A 137 -14.21 12.74 -22.14
N ASP A 138 -14.23 13.78 -21.30
CA ASP A 138 -15.00 15.01 -21.50
C ASP A 138 -14.64 15.72 -22.82
N TYR A 139 -13.35 15.74 -23.19
CA TYR A 139 -12.91 16.29 -24.46
C TYR A 139 -13.55 15.55 -25.64
N PHE A 140 -13.52 14.21 -25.63
CA PHE A 140 -14.07 13.42 -26.74
C PHE A 140 -15.60 13.41 -26.78
N GLU A 141 -16.27 13.63 -25.65
CA GLU A 141 -17.74 13.74 -25.57
C GLU A 141 -18.27 15.14 -25.94
N SER A 142 -17.39 16.14 -26.04
CA SER A 142 -17.76 17.50 -26.46
C SER A 142 -18.34 17.54 -27.87
N SER A 143 -19.51 18.15 -28.02
CA SER A 143 -20.20 18.37 -29.30
C SER A 143 -19.43 19.22 -30.32
N GLN A 144 -18.33 19.86 -29.90
CA GLN A 144 -17.43 20.65 -30.76
C GLN A 144 -16.38 19.79 -31.48
N ASN A 145 -16.27 18.52 -31.10
CA ASN A 145 -15.31 17.58 -31.66
C ASN A 145 -16.00 16.62 -32.64
N ASP A 146 -15.20 16.11 -33.58
CA ASP A 146 -15.70 15.14 -34.56
C ASP A 146 -16.01 13.83 -33.82
N GLU A 147 -17.18 13.24 -34.06
CA GLU A 147 -17.63 12.01 -33.39
C GLU A 147 -16.63 10.85 -33.52
N MET A 148 -15.88 10.83 -34.63
CA MET A 148 -14.88 9.79 -34.90
C MET A 148 -13.48 10.15 -34.38
N ALA A 149 -13.29 11.33 -33.77
CA ALA A 149 -11.99 11.79 -33.30
C ALA A 149 -11.36 10.83 -32.29
N LYS A 150 -12.16 10.27 -31.35
CA LYS A 150 -11.70 9.30 -30.34
C LYS A 150 -11.14 8.05 -31.02
N ILE A 151 -11.89 7.51 -31.98
CA ILE A 151 -11.53 6.28 -32.70
C ILE A 151 -10.26 6.50 -33.55
N PHE A 152 -10.19 7.61 -34.28
CA PHE A 152 -9.00 7.91 -35.09
C PHE A 152 -7.76 8.13 -34.24
N PHE A 153 -7.91 8.82 -33.09
CA PHE A 153 -6.81 9.05 -32.17
C PHE A 153 -6.30 7.73 -31.56
N GLN A 154 -7.20 6.83 -31.15
CA GLN A 154 -6.83 5.51 -30.61
C GLN A 154 -6.09 4.65 -31.64
N GLU A 155 -6.56 4.59 -32.89
CA GLU A 155 -5.89 3.88 -33.99
C GLU A 155 -4.50 4.47 -34.26
N TYR A 156 -4.38 5.79 -34.27
CA TYR A 156 -3.11 6.48 -34.45
C TYR A 156 -2.11 6.17 -33.32
N VAL A 157 -2.56 6.21 -32.06
CA VAL A 157 -1.73 5.85 -30.89
C VAL A 157 -1.34 4.37 -30.92
N SER A 158 -2.19 3.50 -31.47
CA SER A 158 -1.93 2.06 -31.64
C SER A 158 -0.95 1.75 -32.79
N GLY A 159 -0.50 2.77 -33.53
CA GLY A 159 0.47 2.62 -34.62
C GLY A 159 -0.15 2.37 -36.00
N THR A 160 -1.48 2.41 -36.14
CA THR A 160 -2.14 2.27 -37.45
C THR A 160 -1.82 3.48 -38.34
N THR A 161 -1.44 3.23 -39.59
CA THR A 161 -1.04 4.32 -40.50
C THR A 161 -2.25 5.14 -40.97
N TYR A 162 -2.03 6.41 -41.32
CA TYR A 162 -3.07 7.28 -41.91
C TYR A 162 -3.74 6.67 -43.15
N VAL A 163 -3.02 5.86 -43.92
CA VAL A 163 -3.53 5.20 -45.12
C VAL A 163 -4.52 4.10 -44.75
N GLU A 164 -4.20 3.31 -43.73
CA GLU A 164 -5.05 2.22 -43.23
C GLU A 164 -6.30 2.76 -42.56
N ILE A 165 -6.18 3.77 -41.69
CA ILE A 165 -7.34 4.42 -41.05
C ILE A 165 -8.27 5.04 -42.11
N SER A 166 -7.70 5.75 -43.09
CA SER A 166 -8.44 6.37 -44.20
C SER A 166 -9.23 5.34 -45.02
N LYS A 167 -8.65 4.17 -45.26
CA LYS A 167 -9.33 3.06 -45.95
C LYS A 167 -10.38 2.39 -45.07
N LYS A 168 -10.08 2.12 -43.80
CA LYS A 168 -10.94 1.38 -42.86
C LYS A 168 -12.24 2.11 -42.55
N TYR A 169 -12.19 3.44 -42.45
CA TYR A 169 -13.34 4.28 -42.09
C TYR A 169 -13.84 5.16 -43.25
N GLU A 170 -13.44 4.85 -44.48
CA GLU A 170 -13.86 5.54 -45.72
C GLU A 170 -13.77 7.08 -45.64
N ILE A 171 -12.73 7.59 -44.97
CA ILE A 171 -12.53 9.02 -44.74
C ILE A 171 -11.39 9.54 -45.62
N SER A 172 -11.53 10.75 -46.15
CA SER A 172 -10.44 11.38 -46.92
C SER A 172 -9.22 11.64 -46.03
N ARG A 173 -8.02 11.39 -46.55
CA ARG A 173 -6.75 11.60 -45.82
C ARG A 173 -6.61 13.03 -45.30
N ASN A 174 -7.10 14.01 -46.05
CA ASN A 174 -7.08 15.42 -45.65
C ASN A 174 -8.00 15.69 -44.46
N LYS A 175 -9.21 15.11 -44.45
CA LYS A 175 -10.13 15.23 -43.31
C LYS A 175 -9.56 14.52 -42.07
N LEU A 176 -9.03 13.30 -42.23
CA LEU A 176 -8.38 12.54 -41.16
C LEU A 176 -7.20 13.31 -40.55
N LYS A 177 -6.30 13.84 -41.38
CA LYS A 177 -5.14 14.62 -40.92
C LYS A 177 -5.57 15.88 -40.17
N ARG A 178 -6.62 16.56 -40.62
CA ARG A 178 -7.17 17.74 -39.95
C ARG A 178 -7.73 17.39 -38.56
N ILE A 179 -8.50 16.31 -38.46
CA ILE A 179 -9.08 15.85 -37.19
C ILE A 179 -7.95 15.47 -36.22
N LEU A 180 -7.01 14.62 -36.64
CA LEU A 180 -5.91 14.17 -35.79
C LEU A 180 -5.00 15.33 -35.34
N ASN A 181 -4.65 16.25 -36.23
CA ASN A 181 -3.83 17.40 -35.85
C ASN A 181 -4.55 18.32 -34.85
N LYS A 182 -5.86 18.52 -35.01
CA LYS A 182 -6.68 19.26 -34.04
C LYS A 182 -6.68 18.55 -32.69
N THR A 183 -7.00 17.26 -32.68
CA THR A 183 -7.05 16.43 -31.46
C THR A 183 -5.71 16.40 -30.73
N ILE A 184 -4.60 16.18 -31.43
CA ILE A 184 -3.26 16.18 -30.83
C ILE A 184 -2.94 17.58 -30.27
N SER A 185 -3.24 18.64 -31.02
CA SER A 185 -2.98 20.01 -30.54
C SER A 185 -3.82 20.37 -29.32
N ASP A 186 -5.09 20.01 -29.29
CA ASP A 186 -5.98 20.33 -28.17
C ASP A 186 -5.57 19.55 -26.92
N LEU A 187 -5.36 18.23 -27.04
CA LEU A 187 -4.91 17.39 -25.93
C LEU A 187 -3.52 17.81 -25.41
N SER A 188 -2.61 18.23 -26.29
CA SER A 188 -1.30 18.74 -25.87
C SER A 188 -1.39 20.00 -25.01
N LYS A 189 -2.41 20.84 -25.20
CA LYS A 189 -2.65 22.05 -24.39
C LYS A 189 -3.29 21.73 -23.04
N MET A 190 -3.97 20.59 -22.92
CA MET A 190 -4.55 20.11 -21.66
C MET A 190 -3.53 19.40 -20.76
N LEU A 191 -2.38 19.02 -21.32
CA LEU A 191 -1.26 18.36 -20.65
C LEU A 191 -0.23 19.33 -20.05
N VAL A 192 -0.34 20.63 -20.33
CA VAL A 192 0.54 21.72 -19.83
C VAL A 192 -0.18 22.48 -18.74
#